data_AF-A0A7C4ZA27-F1
#
_entry.id   AF-A0A7C4ZA27-F1
#
_cell.length_a   1.000
_cell.length_b   1.000
_cell.length_c   1.000
_cell.angle_alpha   90.00
_cell.angle_beta   90.00
_cell.angle_gamma   90.00
#
_symmetry.space_group_name_H-M   'P 1'
#
loop_
_entity.id
_entity.type
_entity.pdbx_description
1 polymer ?
#
loop_
_entity_poly.entity_id
_entity_poly.type
_entity_poly.pdbx_seq_one_letter_code
_entity_poly.pdbx_strand_id
1 'polypeptide(L)'
;MLQAVMQRKAQMQQVFIYASAIIVIVATIYLGFSLIKNLTSTACEGQTVQFMDEVSKVIAQNSAYGSVNPKTRVSATCDAGKLCFVDITAIGNKQFNVLGTDTQAKGLISLVRQGVKTNVYLIGDKGAIPIGFDEKIIVGHDPSTTLTDADVASGRAYVCVEQSNGYQFSTNGYGRFVRVSP
;
A
#
# COMPACT_ATOMS: atom_id res chain seq x y z
N MET A 1 44.74 -40.51 -43.81
CA MET A 1 44.14 -40.69 -42.46
C MET A 1 44.48 -39.57 -41.46
N LEU A 2 45.59 -38.83 -41.59
CA LEU A 2 45.94 -37.73 -40.68
C LEU A 2 45.03 -36.48 -40.77
N GLN A 3 44.39 -36.21 -41.92
CA GLN A 3 43.53 -35.04 -42.09
C GLN A 3 42.16 -35.15 -41.38
N ALA A 4 41.64 -36.36 -41.16
CA ALA A 4 40.35 -36.56 -40.48
C ALA A 4 40.42 -36.30 -38.97
N VAL A 5 41.60 -36.45 -38.35
CA VAL A 5 41.80 -36.25 -36.91
C VAL A 5 41.89 -34.76 -36.55
N MET A 6 42.43 -33.92 -37.45
CA MET A 6 42.47 -32.47 -37.22
C MET A 6 41.09 -31.81 -37.30
N GLN A 7 40.21 -32.24 -38.23
CA GLN A 7 38.86 -31.67 -38.35
C GLN A 7 37.97 -31.96 -37.13
N ARG A 8 38.12 -33.12 -36.47
CA ARG A 8 37.38 -33.42 -35.23
C ARG A 8 37.73 -32.52 -34.06
N LYS A 9 38.98 -32.03 -33.96
CA LYS A 9 39.39 -31.10 -32.89
C LYS A 9 38.80 -29.70 -33.08
N ALA A 10 38.66 -29.23 -34.33
CA ALA A 10 38.07 -27.93 -34.63
C ALA A 10 36.56 -27.89 -34.32
N GLN A 11 35.83 -28.99 -34.55
CA GLN A 11 34.39 -29.06 -34.28
C GLN A 11 34.05 -28.97 -32.77
N MET A 12 34.88 -29.56 -31.89
CA MET A 12 34.65 -29.48 -30.44
C MET A 12 34.87 -28.08 -29.86
N GLN A 13 35.82 -27.32 -30.44
CA GLN A 13 36.11 -25.95 -29.99
C GLN A 13 34.97 -24.99 -30.31
N GLN A 14 34.30 -25.17 -31.46
CA GLN A 14 33.19 -24.33 -31.86
C GLN A 14 31.96 -24.51 -30.95
N VAL A 15 31.65 -25.75 -30.53
CA VAL A 15 30.56 -26.02 -29.58
C VAL A 15 30.83 -25.40 -28.22
N PHE A 16 32.09 -25.45 -27.75
CA PHE A 16 32.47 -24.84 -26.47
C PHE A 16 32.30 -23.31 -26.48
N ILE A 17 32.62 -22.64 -27.59
CA ILE A 17 32.45 -21.19 -27.73
C ILE A 17 30.96 -20.80 -27.70
N TYR A 18 30.09 -21.55 -28.38
CA TYR A 18 28.65 -21.26 -28.32
C TYR A 18 28.07 -21.54 -26.93
N ALA A 19 28.52 -22.60 -26.26
CA ALA A 19 28.09 -22.91 -24.91
C ALA A 19 28.50 -21.82 -23.91
N SER A 20 29.76 -21.33 -23.97
CA SER A 20 30.20 -20.23 -23.10
C SER A 20 29.48 -18.92 -23.39
N ALA A 21 29.22 -18.61 -24.66
CA ALA A 21 28.47 -17.42 -25.06
C ALA A 21 27.04 -17.42 -24.49
N ILE A 22 26.33 -18.55 -24.55
CA ILE A 22 24.99 -18.68 -23.98
C ILE A 22 25.01 -18.47 -22.46
N ILE A 23 25.99 -19.06 -21.76
CA ILE A 23 26.12 -18.88 -20.31
C ILE A 23 26.32 -17.41 -19.96
N VAL A 24 27.17 -16.69 -20.70
CA VAL A 24 27.40 -15.26 -20.48
C VAL A 24 26.11 -14.47 -20.72
N ILE A 25 25.38 -14.73 -21.80
CA ILE A 25 24.11 -14.04 -22.09
C ILE A 25 23.09 -14.27 -20.98
N VAL A 26 22.91 -15.52 -20.53
CA VAL A 26 21.99 -15.86 -19.45
C VAL A 26 22.40 -15.16 -18.14
N ALA A 27 23.70 -15.15 -17.83
CA ALA A 27 24.21 -14.47 -16.64
C ALA A 27 23.96 -12.95 -16.71
N THR A 28 24.19 -12.31 -17.87
CA THR A 28 23.92 -10.87 -18.05
C THR A 28 22.43 -10.54 -17.89
N ILE A 29 21.54 -11.33 -18.49
CA ILE A 29 20.08 -11.15 -18.36
C ILE A 29 19.66 -11.31 -16.89
N TYR A 30 20.17 -12.34 -16.21
CA TYR A 30 19.85 -12.61 -14.81
C TYR A 30 20.31 -11.46 -13.89
N LEU A 31 21.55 -10.99 -14.05
CA LEU A 31 22.08 -9.87 -13.28
C LEU A 31 21.31 -8.58 -13.54
N GLY A 32 20.99 -8.30 -14.81
CA GLY A 32 20.18 -7.13 -15.20
C GLY A 32 18.80 -7.14 -14.55
N PHE A 33 18.11 -8.30 -14.58
CA PHE A 33 16.78 -8.43 -13.99
C PHE A 33 16.78 -8.29 -12.46
N SER A 34 17.79 -8.85 -11.79
CA SER A 34 17.95 -8.71 -10.33
C SER A 34 18.18 -7.25 -9.91
N LEU A 35 19.04 -6.54 -10.64
CA LEU A 35 19.30 -5.11 -10.38
C LEU A 35 18.03 -4.27 -10.54
N ILE A 36 17.27 -4.48 -11.61
CA ILE A 36 16.02 -3.75 -11.84
C ILE A 36 15.03 -4.02 -10.71
N LYS A 37 14.84 -5.28 -10.31
CA LYS A 37 13.94 -5.63 -9.20
C LYS A 37 14.31 -4.93 -7.89
N ASN A 38 15.60 -4.93 -7.54
CA ASN A 38 16.07 -4.31 -6.30
C ASN A 38 15.90 -2.78 -6.36
N LEU A 39 16.20 -2.16 -7.50
CA LEU A 39 15.99 -0.72 -7.69
C LEU A 39 14.50 -0.35 -7.59
N THR A 40 13.61 -1.15 -8.18
CA THR A 40 12.16 -0.92 -8.11
C THR A 40 11.65 -1.08 -6.67
N SER A 41 12.06 -2.12 -5.94
CA SER A 41 11.62 -2.29 -4.54
C SER A 41 12.11 -1.15 -3.64
N THR A 42 13.36 -0.74 -3.78
CA THR A 42 13.91 0.38 -2.99
C THR A 42 13.25 1.72 -3.36
N ALA A 43 12.93 1.94 -4.64
CA ALA A 43 12.18 3.12 -5.05
C ALA A 43 10.77 3.14 -4.45
N CYS A 44 10.10 1.99 -4.38
CA CYS A 44 8.75 1.88 -3.80
C CYS A 44 8.74 2.06 -2.27
N GLU A 45 9.77 1.58 -1.56
CA GLU A 45 9.96 1.88 -0.14
C GLU A 45 10.16 3.37 0.10
N GLY A 46 11.01 4.01 -0.71
CA GLY A 46 11.22 5.46 -0.65
C GLY A 46 9.93 6.27 -0.91
N GLN A 47 9.15 5.86 -1.91
CA GLN A 47 7.84 6.47 -2.19
C GLN A 47 6.84 6.28 -1.04
N THR A 48 6.86 5.13 -0.37
CA THR A 48 5.97 4.88 0.78
C THR A 48 6.32 5.80 1.94
N VAL A 49 7.61 6.00 2.24
CA VAL A 49 8.04 6.94 3.29
C VAL A 49 7.66 8.37 2.94
N GLN A 50 7.90 8.80 1.69
CA GLN A 50 7.48 10.13 1.23
C GLN A 50 5.97 10.30 1.30
N PHE A 51 5.20 9.28 0.90
CA PHE A 51 3.75 9.27 1.01
C PHE A 51 3.28 9.44 2.46
N MET A 52 3.86 8.69 3.40
CA MET A 52 3.50 8.81 4.82
C MET A 52 3.80 10.22 5.36
N ASP A 53 4.92 10.82 4.95
CA ASP A 53 5.28 12.19 5.30
C ASP A 53 4.31 13.22 4.68
N GLU A 54 3.94 13.06 3.40
CA GLU A 54 2.93 13.90 2.74
C GLU A 54 1.57 13.77 3.43
N VAL A 55 1.06 12.56 3.66
CA VAL A 55 -0.20 12.33 4.38
C VAL A 55 -0.18 12.99 5.75
N SER A 56 0.89 12.79 6.52
CA SER A 56 1.08 13.41 7.83
C SER A 56 1.04 14.95 7.75
N LYS A 57 1.75 15.54 6.78
CA LYS A 57 1.74 16.99 6.54
C LYS A 57 0.35 17.49 6.16
N VAL A 58 -0.37 16.79 5.29
CA VAL A 58 -1.73 17.17 4.88
C VAL A 58 -2.69 17.14 6.08
N ILE A 59 -2.60 16.11 6.92
CA ILE A 59 -3.43 16.01 8.12
C ILE A 59 -3.09 17.14 9.12
N ALA A 60 -1.80 17.44 9.29
CA ALA A 60 -1.31 18.49 10.19
C ALA A 60 -1.67 19.91 9.72
N GLN A 61 -1.55 20.19 8.41
CA GLN A 61 -1.77 21.51 7.81
C GLN A 61 -3.25 21.90 7.74
N ASN A 62 -4.17 20.95 7.60
CA ASN A 62 -5.61 21.24 7.57
C ASN A 62 -6.20 21.52 8.97
N SER A 63 -5.43 22.13 9.87
CA SER A 63 -5.79 22.44 11.26
C SER A 63 -6.94 23.45 11.40
N ALA A 64 -7.30 24.18 10.35
CA ALA A 64 -8.44 25.08 10.32
C ALA A 64 -9.75 24.31 10.00
N TYR A 65 -10.71 24.42 10.92
CA TYR A 65 -12.07 23.92 10.77
C TYR A 65 -12.69 24.42 9.45
N GLY A 66 -13.07 23.52 8.55
CA GLY A 66 -13.88 23.85 7.36
C GLY A 66 -13.14 24.36 6.12
N SER A 67 -11.80 24.42 6.09
CA SER A 67 -11.06 24.67 4.85
C SER A 67 -10.28 23.45 4.41
N VAL A 68 -10.96 22.54 3.72
CA VAL A 68 -10.24 21.53 2.93
C VAL A 68 -9.83 22.22 1.66
N ASN A 69 -8.53 22.27 1.39
CA ASN A 69 -8.09 22.62 0.05
C ASN A 69 -8.43 21.41 -0.84
N PRO A 70 -9.41 21.49 -1.76
CA PRO A 70 -9.94 20.34 -2.51
C PRO A 70 -8.94 19.79 -3.56
N LYS A 71 -7.65 20.14 -3.44
CA LYS A 71 -6.61 19.88 -4.44
C LYS A 71 -5.35 19.24 -3.86
N THR A 72 -5.35 18.82 -2.61
CA THR A 72 -4.17 18.16 -2.04
C THR A 72 -4.13 16.73 -2.54
N ARG A 73 -3.50 16.54 -3.70
CA ARG A 73 -3.20 15.23 -4.27
C ARG A 73 -1.99 14.69 -3.55
N VAL A 74 -2.16 13.58 -2.85
CA VAL A 74 -1.04 12.83 -2.32
C VAL A 74 -0.63 11.81 -3.38
N SER A 75 0.67 11.76 -3.68
CA SER A 75 1.22 10.86 -4.68
C SER A 75 0.93 9.40 -4.30
N ALA A 76 0.65 8.55 -5.26
CA ALA A 76 0.29 7.19 -4.94
C ALA A 76 1.52 6.30 -4.72
N THR A 77 1.40 5.26 -3.87
CA THR A 77 2.48 4.31 -3.62
C THR A 77 2.35 3.10 -4.54
N CYS A 78 3.47 2.43 -4.87
CA CYS A 78 3.48 1.30 -5.81
C CYS A 78 2.58 0.12 -5.38
N ASP A 79 2.51 -0.13 -4.07
CA ASP A 79 1.99 -1.39 -3.53
C ASP A 79 0.65 -1.19 -2.80
N ALA A 80 0.18 0.04 -2.67
CA ALA A 80 -0.99 0.37 -1.88
C ALA A 80 -2.12 0.93 -2.71
N GLY A 81 -3.22 0.19 -2.79
CA GLY A 81 -4.41 0.57 -3.53
C GLY A 81 -5.41 1.41 -2.75
N LYS A 82 -5.36 1.41 -1.41
CA LYS A 82 -6.34 2.14 -0.58
C LYS A 82 -5.72 2.80 0.65
N LEU A 83 -6.17 4.00 0.97
CA LEU A 83 -5.86 4.70 2.23
C LEU A 83 -7.11 4.67 3.11
N CYS A 84 -7.03 3.98 4.25
CA CYS A 84 -8.16 3.80 5.16
C CYS A 84 -7.98 4.59 6.45
N PHE A 85 -9.02 5.31 6.83
CA PHE A 85 -9.17 5.98 8.11
C PHE A 85 -10.11 5.14 8.97
N VAL A 86 -9.78 4.96 10.24
CA VAL A 86 -10.43 3.98 11.12
C VAL A 86 -10.82 4.61 12.44
N ASP A 87 -12.03 4.36 12.92
CA ASP A 87 -12.36 4.59 14.32
C ASP A 87 -11.86 3.42 15.17
N ILE A 88 -10.76 3.65 15.88
CA ILE A 88 -10.13 2.65 16.74
C ILE A 88 -11.03 2.20 17.91
N THR A 89 -11.92 3.07 18.39
CA THR A 89 -12.81 2.75 19.51
C THR A 89 -13.95 1.84 19.06
N ALA A 90 -14.51 2.14 17.88
CA ALA A 90 -15.48 1.31 17.20
C ALA A 90 -14.93 -0.10 16.88
N ILE A 91 -13.79 -0.18 16.20
CA ILE A 91 -13.21 -1.46 15.75
C ILE A 91 -12.64 -2.28 16.91
N GLY A 92 -12.13 -1.62 17.95
CA GLY A 92 -11.61 -2.25 19.16
C GLY A 92 -12.67 -3.01 19.96
N ASN A 93 -13.96 -2.71 19.76
CA ASN A 93 -15.04 -3.46 20.39
C ASN A 93 -15.05 -4.91 19.87
N LYS A 94 -14.98 -5.90 20.78
CA LYS A 94 -15.01 -7.34 20.42
C LYS A 94 -16.33 -7.78 19.79
N GLN A 95 -17.40 -7.02 20.01
CA GLN A 95 -18.70 -7.24 19.40
C GLN A 95 -18.75 -6.81 17.93
N PHE A 96 -17.78 -6.00 17.47
CA PHE A 96 -17.64 -5.60 16.08
C PHE A 96 -17.33 -6.83 15.21
N ASN A 97 -18.16 -7.11 14.21
CA ASN A 97 -17.85 -8.14 13.21
C ASN A 97 -17.95 -7.52 11.83
N VAL A 98 -16.85 -7.53 11.06
CA VAL A 98 -16.92 -7.07 9.67
C VAL A 98 -17.63 -8.13 8.86
N LEU A 99 -18.93 -7.88 8.68
CA LEU A 99 -19.80 -8.60 7.78
C LEU A 99 -19.40 -8.24 6.35
N GLY A 100 -18.33 -8.89 5.87
CA GLY A 100 -17.80 -8.67 4.53
C GLY A 100 -16.77 -9.73 4.14
N THR A 101 -16.70 -10.02 2.83
CA THR A 101 -15.66 -10.85 2.22
C THR A 101 -14.34 -10.12 2.04
N ASP A 102 -14.27 -8.83 2.38
CA ASP A 102 -13.06 -8.03 2.28
C ASP A 102 -11.98 -8.53 3.26
N THR A 103 -11.05 -9.32 2.73
CA THR A 103 -9.91 -9.88 3.46
C THR A 103 -8.96 -8.80 3.95
N GLN A 104 -8.90 -7.65 3.27
CA GLN A 104 -8.04 -6.53 3.67
C GLN A 104 -8.61 -5.83 4.91
N ALA A 105 -9.93 -5.65 4.98
CA ALA A 105 -10.60 -5.15 6.17
C ALA A 105 -10.36 -6.07 7.39
N LYS A 106 -10.34 -7.39 7.21
CA LYS A 106 -10.05 -8.35 8.31
C LYS A 106 -8.64 -8.17 8.89
N GLY A 107 -7.64 -7.94 8.05
CA GLY A 107 -6.27 -7.67 8.49
C GLY A 107 -6.16 -6.40 9.35
N LEU A 108 -6.83 -5.33 8.91
CA LEU A 108 -6.89 -4.06 9.63
C LEU A 108 -7.52 -4.20 11.02
N ILE A 109 -8.61 -4.94 11.16
CA ILE A 109 -9.29 -5.18 12.44
C ILE A 109 -8.38 -5.94 13.40
N SER A 110 -7.67 -6.95 12.89
CA SER A 110 -6.74 -7.73 13.70
C SER A 110 -5.66 -6.83 14.31
N LEU A 111 -5.11 -5.89 13.53
CA LEU A 111 -4.11 -4.94 14.02
C LEU A 111 -4.67 -4.01 15.11
N VAL A 112 -5.87 -3.44 14.89
CA VAL A 112 -6.51 -2.59 15.90
C VAL A 112 -6.75 -3.38 17.20
N ARG A 113 -7.22 -4.62 17.10
CA ARG A 113 -7.46 -5.51 18.25
C ARG A 113 -6.21 -5.96 18.98
N GLN A 114 -5.07 -5.98 18.29
CA GLN A 114 -3.76 -6.20 18.90
C GLN A 114 -3.27 -4.96 19.69
N GLY A 115 -4.05 -3.88 19.73
CA GLY A 115 -3.73 -2.68 20.50
C GLY A 115 -2.90 -1.65 19.73
N VAL A 116 -2.79 -1.78 18.41
CA VAL A 116 -2.13 -0.77 17.58
C VAL A 116 -2.99 0.50 17.59
N LYS A 117 -2.46 1.57 18.19
CA LYS A 117 -3.16 2.85 18.38
C LYS A 117 -3.06 3.78 17.16
N THR A 118 -3.25 3.26 15.97
CA THR A 118 -3.21 4.05 14.73
C THR A 118 -4.60 4.12 14.12
N ASN A 119 -5.00 5.27 13.59
CA ASN A 119 -6.28 5.46 12.93
C ASN A 119 -6.14 5.73 11.42
N VAL A 120 -4.92 5.67 10.88
CA VAL A 120 -4.63 5.78 9.44
C VAL A 120 -3.85 4.55 9.01
N TYR A 121 -4.38 3.84 8.01
CA TYR A 121 -3.81 2.61 7.46
C TYR A 121 -3.69 2.69 5.96
N LEU A 122 -2.59 2.17 5.44
CA LEU A 122 -2.39 1.95 4.03
C LEU A 122 -2.68 0.48 3.72
N ILE A 123 -3.61 0.23 2.81
CA ILE A 123 -3.99 -1.12 2.41
C ILE A 123 -3.40 -1.42 1.04
N GLY A 124 -2.63 -2.49 0.98
CA GLY A 124 -1.96 -2.96 -0.23
C GLY A 124 -1.93 -4.48 -0.34
N ASP A 125 -1.19 -4.98 -1.32
CA ASP A 125 -1.07 -6.42 -1.59
C ASP A 125 -0.41 -7.19 -0.43
N LYS A 126 0.46 -6.51 0.32
CA LYS A 126 1.15 -7.05 1.50
C LYS A 126 0.32 -6.97 2.79
N GLY A 127 -0.89 -6.42 2.73
CA GLY A 127 -1.78 -6.24 3.87
C GLY A 127 -1.92 -4.79 4.33
N ALA A 128 -2.32 -4.61 5.58
CA ALA A 128 -2.55 -3.31 6.19
C ALA A 128 -1.28 -2.80 6.89
N ILE A 129 -0.78 -1.64 6.46
CA ILE A 129 0.41 -0.97 6.99
C ILE A 129 -0.06 0.24 7.81
N PRO A 130 0.23 0.31 9.13
CA PRO A 130 -0.12 1.47 9.93
C PRO A 130 0.71 2.69 9.51
N ILE A 131 0.05 3.81 9.23
CA ILE A 131 0.73 5.06 8.86
C ILE A 131 0.98 5.93 10.08
N GLY A 132 -0.05 6.10 10.91
CA GLY A 132 0.03 7.01 12.04
C GLY A 132 -1.28 7.18 12.77
N PHE A 133 -1.23 8.04 13.77
CA PHE A 133 -2.36 8.44 14.58
C PHE A 133 -2.54 9.95 14.53
N ASP A 134 -3.77 10.40 14.28
CA ASP A 134 -4.15 11.78 14.46
C ASP A 134 -5.51 11.86 15.15
N GLU A 135 -5.53 12.39 16.38
CA GLU A 135 -6.71 12.51 17.24
C GLU A 135 -7.86 13.31 16.61
N LYS A 136 -7.55 14.13 15.60
CA LYS A 136 -8.52 14.97 14.94
C LYS A 136 -9.21 14.21 13.82
N ILE A 137 -8.74 13.04 13.38
CA ILE A 137 -9.44 12.22 12.39
C ILE A 137 -10.53 11.43 13.11
N ILE A 138 -11.78 11.76 12.82
CA ILE A 138 -12.95 11.10 13.40
C ILE A 138 -13.75 10.52 12.23
N VAL A 139 -13.86 9.20 12.19
CA VAL A 139 -14.59 8.54 11.13
C VAL A 139 -16.07 8.46 11.50
N GLY A 140 -16.91 9.19 10.77
CA GLY A 140 -18.30 8.83 10.41
C GLY A 140 -19.33 8.56 11.50
N HIS A 141 -18.90 8.50 12.75
CA HIS A 141 -19.64 7.90 13.84
C HIS A 141 -19.88 8.94 14.91
N ASP A 142 -21.14 9.10 15.30
CA ASP A 142 -21.50 9.88 16.47
C ASP A 142 -21.09 9.07 17.71
N PRO A 143 -20.14 9.56 18.53
CA PRO A 143 -19.62 8.82 19.68
C PRO A 143 -20.68 8.53 20.76
N SER A 144 -21.87 9.15 20.67
CA SER A 144 -23.01 8.88 21.55
C SER A 144 -23.89 7.72 21.08
N THR A 145 -23.71 7.23 19.85
CA THR A 145 -24.47 6.10 19.30
C THR A 145 -23.74 4.79 19.49
N THR A 146 -24.44 3.71 19.84
CA THR A 146 -23.84 2.37 19.83
C THR A 146 -23.84 1.86 18.40
N LEU A 147 -22.67 1.62 17.80
CA LEU A 147 -22.61 1.03 16.45
C LEU A 147 -23.29 -0.35 16.45
N THR A 148 -24.19 -0.53 15.49
CA THR A 148 -24.76 -1.84 15.18
C THR A 148 -23.98 -2.49 14.04
N ASP A 149 -24.08 -3.80 13.89
CA ASP A 149 -23.46 -4.54 12.78
C ASP A 149 -23.88 -4.00 11.39
N ALA A 150 -25.05 -3.36 11.29
CA ALA A 150 -25.55 -2.73 10.06
C ALA A 150 -24.88 -1.37 9.74
N ASP A 151 -24.54 -0.58 10.76
CA ASP A 151 -23.76 0.67 10.62
C ASP A 151 -22.31 0.36 10.18
N VAL A 152 -21.81 -0.80 10.61
CA VAL A 152 -20.50 -1.31 10.22
C VAL A 152 -20.50 -1.82 8.79
N ALA A 153 -21.52 -2.60 8.40
CA ALA A 153 -21.70 -3.07 7.03
C ALA A 153 -21.91 -1.93 6.02
N SER A 154 -22.36 -0.75 6.48
CA SER A 154 -22.53 0.46 5.66
C SER A 154 -21.30 1.38 5.62
N GLY A 155 -20.17 0.99 6.21
CA GLY A 155 -18.91 1.74 6.10
C GLY A 155 -18.79 2.93 7.06
N ARG A 156 -19.46 2.90 8.22
CA ARG A 156 -19.40 4.00 9.20
C ARG A 156 -18.24 3.91 10.20
N ALA A 157 -17.60 2.75 10.34
CA ALA A 157 -16.49 2.52 11.28
C ALA A 157 -15.10 2.73 10.65
N TYR A 158 -15.01 2.71 9.32
CA TYR A 158 -13.79 3.01 8.58
C TYR A 158 -14.16 3.57 7.21
N VAL A 159 -13.32 4.47 6.68
CA VAL A 159 -13.48 5.08 5.36
C VAL A 159 -12.20 4.84 4.58
N CYS A 160 -12.30 4.16 3.43
CA CYS A 160 -11.16 3.91 2.55
C CYS A 160 -11.28 4.73 1.27
N VAL A 161 -10.19 5.40 0.91
CA VAL A 161 -10.02 6.14 -0.35
C VAL A 161 -9.26 5.24 -1.31
N GLU A 162 -9.85 4.92 -2.46
CA GLU A 162 -9.15 4.16 -3.50
C GLU A 162 -8.20 5.07 -4.31
N GLN A 163 -7.09 4.50 -4.73
CA GLN A 163 -6.12 5.15 -5.59
C GLN A 163 -6.65 5.28 -7.02
N SER A 164 -7.29 6.41 -7.35
CA SER A 164 -7.71 6.74 -8.72
C SER A 164 -7.05 8.06 -9.16
N ASN A 165 -5.83 7.95 -9.70
CA ASN A 165 -4.94 9.10 -10.00
C ASN A 165 -4.50 9.92 -8.77
N GLY A 166 -4.09 9.20 -7.71
CA GLY A 166 -3.71 9.76 -6.41
C GLY A 166 -4.83 9.63 -5.38
N TYR A 167 -4.55 10.06 -4.15
CA TYR A 167 -5.54 10.06 -3.08
C TYR A 167 -6.20 11.44 -2.98
N GLN A 168 -7.53 11.48 -3.06
CA GLN A 168 -8.33 12.67 -2.84
C GLN A 168 -9.29 12.43 -1.68
N PHE A 169 -9.14 13.21 -0.62
CA PHE A 169 -10.03 13.14 0.54
C PHE A 169 -10.25 14.53 1.12
N SER A 170 -11.43 14.72 1.70
CA SER A 170 -11.87 16.00 2.27
C SER A 170 -12.30 15.80 3.72
N THR A 171 -11.82 16.66 4.63
CA THR A 171 -12.22 16.66 6.04
C THR A 171 -13.32 17.70 6.29
N ASN A 172 -14.56 17.28 6.56
CA ASN A 172 -15.62 18.25 6.84
C ASN A 172 -15.43 18.90 8.23
N GLY A 173 -15.55 20.24 8.26
CA GLY A 173 -15.35 21.09 9.43
C GLY A 173 -16.47 21.04 10.47
N TYR A 174 -16.98 19.87 10.81
CA TYR A 174 -17.73 19.64 12.06
C TYR A 174 -17.31 18.25 12.52
N GLY A 175 -16.41 18.16 13.49
CA GLY A 175 -15.93 16.87 14.01
C GLY A 175 -15.17 16.00 13.01
N ARG A 176 -14.52 16.58 11.98
CA ARG A 176 -13.56 15.96 11.03
C ARG A 176 -13.90 14.55 10.52
N PHE A 177 -15.04 14.49 9.84
CA PHE A 177 -15.39 13.38 8.95
C PHE A 177 -14.53 13.37 7.69
N VAL A 178 -13.96 12.22 7.32
CA VAL A 178 -13.34 12.02 6.00
C VAL A 178 -14.44 11.69 5.00
N ARG A 179 -14.63 12.56 4.00
CA ARG A 179 -15.43 12.27 2.80
C ARG A 179 -14.51 12.02 1.62
N VAL A 180 -14.75 10.91 0.92
CA VAL A 180 -14.11 10.61 -0.36
C VAL A 180 -14.97 11.26 -1.44
N SER A 181 -14.40 12.16 -2.23
CA SER A 181 -15.04 12.63 -3.46
C SER A 181 -14.74 11.62 -4.57
N PRO A 182 -15.75 11.15 -5.33
CA PRO A 182 -15.52 10.36 -6.54
C PRO A 182 -14.82 11.17 -7.63
#